data_AF-A0A842NIN4-F1
#
_entry.id   AF-A0A842NIN4-F1
#
_cell.length_a   1.000
_cell.length_b   1.000
_cell.length_c   1.000
_cell.angle_alpha   90.00
_cell.angle_beta   90.00
_cell.angle_gamma   90.00
#
_symmetry.space_group_name_H-M   'P 1'
#
loop_
_entity.id
_entity.type
_entity.pdbx_description
1 polymer ?
#
loop_
_entity_poly.entity_id
_entity_poly.type
_entity_poly.pdbx_seq_one_letter_code
_entity_poly.pdbx_strand_id
1 'polypeptide(L)'
;MASFLVTNRSKESYEQRINTEPTGTQRCRRYAVKNFEAFVSEMYDGRSTDDVVQELFVCKANKGEEFEDTLYGVLQEWINWNERKGRNPNTIRVTFSNLRKYFFYRGIKTNVQDIGEFLRFSKIPKEEKH
;
A
#
# COMPACT_ATOMS: atom_id res chain seq x y z
N MET A 1 -17.99 18.96 16.75
CA MET A 1 -16.80 19.79 16.51
C MET A 1 -15.62 18.86 16.26
N ALA A 2 -14.92 19.00 15.14
CA ALA A 2 -13.68 18.25 14.89
C ALA A 2 -12.57 18.82 15.79
N SER A 3 -11.77 17.94 16.42
CA SER A 3 -10.68 18.37 17.29
C SER A 3 -9.59 19.10 16.49
N PHE A 4 -9.09 20.22 17.01
CA PHE A 4 -8.01 21.01 16.38
C PHE A 4 -6.68 20.26 16.30
N LEU A 5 -6.54 19.14 17.03
CA LEU A 5 -5.38 18.26 16.99
C LEU A 5 -5.49 17.15 15.93
N VAL A 6 -6.69 16.94 15.37
CA VAL A 6 -6.90 15.91 14.35
C VAL A 6 -6.34 16.42 13.02
N THR A 7 -5.23 15.84 12.61
CA THR A 7 -4.60 16.13 11.32
C THR A 7 -5.30 15.35 10.22
N ASN A 8 -5.59 16.04 9.10
CA ASN A 8 -6.10 15.38 7.90
C ASN A 8 -5.00 14.48 7.32
N ARG A 9 -5.27 13.17 7.24
CA ARG A 9 -4.34 12.16 6.73
C ARG A 9 -4.67 11.85 5.27
N SER A 10 -4.50 12.85 4.41
CA SER A 10 -4.69 12.74 2.97
C SER A 10 -3.40 12.35 2.25
N LYS A 11 -3.47 12.18 0.93
CA LYS A 11 -2.28 12.00 0.09
C LYS A 11 -1.38 13.24 0.14
N GLU A 12 -1.94 14.43 0.04
CA GLU A 12 -1.22 15.70 0.01
C GLU A 12 -0.45 15.93 1.32
N SER A 13 -1.07 15.64 2.47
CA SER A 13 -0.40 15.77 3.76
C SER A 13 0.68 14.69 3.96
N TYR A 14 0.52 13.51 3.34
CA TYR A 14 1.61 12.54 3.26
C TYR A 14 2.79 13.04 2.41
N GLU A 15 2.52 13.64 1.24
CA GLU A 15 3.55 14.24 0.39
C GLU A 15 4.33 15.32 1.13
N GLN A 16 3.64 16.22 1.83
CA GLN A 16 4.26 17.23 2.68
C GLN A 16 5.13 16.59 3.77
N ARG A 17 4.65 15.53 4.42
CA ARG A 17 5.42 14.80 5.43
C ARG A 17 6.73 14.24 4.87
N ILE A 18 6.67 13.56 3.72
CA ILE A 18 7.87 12.92 3.16
C ILE A 18 8.87 13.92 2.58
N ASN A 19 8.47 15.15 2.26
CA ASN A 19 9.39 16.20 1.79
C ASN A 19 10.52 16.52 2.79
N THR A 20 10.36 16.14 4.06
CA THR A 20 11.39 16.28 5.10
C THR A 20 12.44 15.16 5.11
N GLU A 21 12.25 14.10 4.31
CA GLU A 21 13.13 12.93 4.27
C GLU A 21 14.21 13.04 3.17
N PRO A 22 15.25 12.19 3.17
CA PRO A 22 16.22 12.16 2.09
C PRO A 22 15.59 11.92 0.72
N THR A 23 16.10 12.55 -0.34
CA THR A 23 15.55 12.51 -1.71
C THR A 23 15.33 11.08 -2.24
N GLY A 24 16.26 10.16 -1.94
CA GLY A 24 16.12 8.75 -2.31
C GLY A 24 14.89 8.10 -1.65
N THR A 25 14.67 8.38 -0.37
CA THR A 25 13.51 7.89 0.39
C THR A 25 12.22 8.51 -0.13
N GLN A 26 12.21 9.81 -0.41
CA GLN A 26 11.07 10.49 -1.04
C GLN A 26 10.67 9.79 -2.33
N ARG A 27 11.64 9.55 -3.22
CA ARG A 27 11.41 8.88 -4.51
C ARG A 27 10.79 7.50 -4.33
N CYS A 28 11.33 6.69 -3.43
CA CYS A 28 10.79 5.34 -3.16
C CYS A 28 9.35 5.38 -2.63
N ARG A 29 9.01 6.34 -1.77
CA ARG A 29 7.66 6.49 -1.21
C ARG A 29 6.66 6.99 -2.25
N ARG A 30 7.00 8.03 -2.99
CA ARG A 30 6.16 8.53 -4.11
C ARG A 30 5.93 7.44 -5.14
N TYR A 31 6.98 6.68 -5.46
CA TYR A 31 6.87 5.56 -6.39
C TYR A 31 5.90 4.50 -5.89
N ALA A 32 5.93 4.15 -4.60
CA ALA A 32 5.00 3.18 -4.04
C ALA A 32 3.54 3.64 -4.10
N VAL A 33 3.26 4.90 -3.76
CA VAL A 33 1.91 5.49 -3.88
C VAL A 33 1.47 5.49 -5.34
N LYS A 34 2.29 5.99 -6.26
CA LYS A 34 1.96 6.04 -7.70
C LYS A 34 1.75 4.64 -8.30
N ASN A 35 2.54 3.66 -7.87
CA ASN A 35 2.38 2.27 -8.31
C ASN A 35 1.04 1.69 -7.84
N PHE A 36 0.64 1.96 -6.59
CA PHE A 36 -0.66 1.57 -6.08
C PHE A 36 -1.80 2.30 -6.81
N GLU A 37 -1.67 3.60 -7.10
CA GLU A 37 -2.65 4.35 -7.90
C GLU A 37 -2.87 3.75 -9.28
N ALA A 38 -1.80 3.33 -9.96
CA ALA A 38 -1.91 2.66 -11.25
C ALA A 38 -2.66 1.32 -11.14
N PHE A 39 -2.39 0.53 -10.09
CA PHE A 39 -3.13 -0.69 -9.80
C PHE A 39 -4.61 -0.40 -9.55
N VAL A 40 -4.93 0.57 -8.69
CA VAL A 40 -6.32 0.91 -8.35
C VAL A 40 -7.08 1.36 -9.59
N SER A 41 -6.47 2.24 -10.39
CA SER A 41 -7.09 2.72 -11.63
C SER A 41 -7.35 1.60 -12.64
N GLU A 42 -6.48 0.59 -12.71
CA GLU A 42 -6.63 -0.53 -13.65
C GLU A 42 -7.62 -1.60 -13.14
N MET A 43 -7.64 -1.87 -11.84
CA MET A 43 -8.40 -2.99 -11.26
C MET A 43 -9.79 -2.61 -10.77
N TYR A 44 -10.03 -1.34 -10.47
CA TYR A 44 -11.28 -0.86 -9.89
C TYR A 44 -11.90 0.25 -10.75
N ASP A 45 -11.98 0.05 -12.06
CA ASP A 45 -12.71 0.94 -13.00
C ASP A 45 -12.37 2.44 -12.87
N GLY A 46 -11.09 2.77 -12.72
CA GLY A 46 -10.63 4.16 -12.62
C GLY A 46 -10.88 4.84 -11.27
N ARG A 47 -11.24 4.09 -10.21
CA ARG A 47 -11.29 4.61 -8.84
C ARG A 47 -9.96 5.21 -8.42
N SER A 48 -10.01 6.07 -7.40
CA SER A 48 -8.83 6.65 -6.77
C SER A 48 -8.36 5.82 -5.57
N THR A 49 -7.11 6.01 -5.16
CA THR A 49 -6.61 5.44 -3.91
C THR A 49 -7.39 5.92 -2.69
N ASP A 50 -7.95 7.14 -2.73
CA ASP A 50 -8.80 7.65 -1.65
C ASP A 50 -10.12 6.89 -1.57
N ASP A 51 -10.72 6.52 -2.70
CA ASP A 51 -11.93 5.68 -2.72
C ASP A 51 -11.65 4.32 -2.06
N VAL A 52 -10.53 3.68 -2.39
CA VAL A 52 -10.14 2.39 -1.79
C VAL A 52 -9.88 2.53 -0.29
N VAL A 53 -9.18 3.58 0.14
CA VAL A 53 -8.94 3.83 1.57
C VAL A 53 -10.26 4.06 2.31
N GLN A 54 -11.19 4.80 1.72
CA GLN A 54 -12.50 5.06 2.29
C GLN A 54 -13.34 3.78 2.38
N GLU A 55 -13.34 2.95 1.33
CA GLU A 55 -14.02 1.66 1.32
C GLU A 55 -13.46 0.75 2.42
N LEU A 56 -12.13 0.67 2.58
CA LEU A 56 -11.51 -0.09 3.65
C LEU A 56 -11.94 0.40 5.05
N PHE A 57 -12.16 1.72 5.24
CA PHE A 57 -12.72 2.24 6.48
C PHE A 57 -14.19 1.84 6.69
N VAL A 58 -14.99 1.82 5.62
CA VAL A 58 -16.38 1.35 5.66
C VAL A 58 -16.44 -0.14 6.03
N CYS A 59 -15.60 -0.97 5.40
CA CYS A 59 -15.46 -2.39 5.76
C CYS A 59 -15.08 -2.56 7.23
N LYS A 60 -14.11 -1.78 7.71
CA LYS A 60 -13.69 -1.83 9.12
C LYS A 60 -14.80 -1.47 10.10
N ALA A 61 -15.64 -0.50 9.75
CA ALA A 61 -16.75 -0.05 10.60
C ALA A 61 -17.91 -1.05 10.63
N ASN A 62 -18.23 -1.65 9.48
CA ASN A 62 -19.46 -2.43 9.30
C ASN A 62 -19.26 -3.95 9.40
N LYS A 63 -18.05 -4.44 9.09
CA LYS A 63 -17.78 -5.86 8.84
C LYS A 63 -16.52 -6.33 9.56
N GLY A 64 -16.34 -5.93 10.83
CA GLY A 64 -15.09 -6.03 11.59
C GLY A 64 -14.18 -7.24 11.29
N GLU A 65 -14.72 -8.46 11.24
CA GLU A 65 -13.97 -9.69 10.92
C GLU A 65 -13.54 -9.80 9.44
N GLU A 66 -14.35 -9.33 8.48
CA GLU A 66 -14.02 -9.34 7.04
C GLU A 66 -13.02 -8.25 6.64
N PHE A 67 -12.70 -7.30 7.53
CA PHE A 67 -11.79 -6.20 7.21
C PHE A 67 -10.39 -6.71 6.86
N GLU A 68 -9.86 -7.66 7.64
CA GLU A 68 -8.52 -8.20 7.42
C GLU A 68 -8.46 -8.98 6.11
N ASP A 69 -9.45 -9.85 5.87
CA ASP A 69 -9.58 -10.58 4.59
C ASP A 69 -9.66 -9.62 3.40
N THR A 70 -10.45 -8.55 3.51
CA THR A 70 -10.57 -7.54 2.46
C THR A 70 -9.24 -6.80 2.24
N LEU A 71 -8.60 -6.35 3.32
CA LEU A 71 -7.33 -5.62 3.24
C LEU A 71 -6.23 -6.50 2.62
N TYR A 72 -6.04 -7.71 3.13
CA TYR A 72 -4.98 -8.60 2.65
C TYR A 72 -5.31 -9.17 1.27
N GLY A 73 -6.59 -9.33 0.92
CA GLY A 73 -7.03 -9.64 -0.45
C GLY A 73 -6.58 -8.58 -1.45
N VAL A 74 -6.89 -7.30 -1.19
CA VAL A 74 -6.47 -6.17 -2.05
C VAL A 74 -4.94 -6.09 -2.14
N LEU A 75 -4.23 -6.28 -1.03
CA LEU A 75 -2.77 -6.27 -1.01
C LEU A 75 -2.17 -7.43 -1.81
N GLN A 76 -2.76 -8.64 -1.73
CA GLN A 76 -2.33 -9.78 -2.53
C GLN A 76 -2.61 -9.57 -4.01
N GLU A 77 -3.76 -8.99 -4.37
CA GLU A 77 -4.06 -8.62 -5.76
C GLU A 77 -3.06 -7.60 -6.31
N TRP A 78 -2.67 -6.60 -5.50
CA TRP A 78 -1.65 -5.63 -5.87
C TRP A 78 -0.28 -6.30 -6.09
N ILE A 79 0.11 -7.28 -5.25
CA ILE A 79 1.33 -8.08 -5.45
C ILE A 79 1.24 -8.83 -6.79
N ASN A 80 0.16 -9.58 -6.99
CA ASN A 80 -0.07 -10.38 -8.20
C ASN A 80 -0.08 -9.50 -9.46
N TRP A 81 -0.68 -8.32 -9.40
CA TRP A 81 -0.68 -7.36 -10.50
C TRP A 81 0.74 -6.89 -10.85
N ASN A 82 1.57 -6.58 -9.85
CA ASN A 82 2.96 -6.18 -10.11
C ASN A 82 3.78 -7.34 -10.69
N GLU A 83 3.55 -8.57 -10.26
CA GLU A 83 4.19 -9.78 -10.81
C GLU A 83 3.79 -10.00 -12.27
N ARG A 84 2.49 -9.89 -12.60
CA ARG A 84 1.99 -9.98 -13.99
C ARG A 84 2.56 -8.90 -14.90
N LYS A 85 2.88 -7.71 -14.37
CA LYS A 85 3.60 -6.65 -15.10
C LYS A 85 5.11 -6.92 -15.23
N GLY A 86 5.60 -8.10 -14.81
CA GLY A 86 6.99 -8.52 -14.96
C GLY A 86 7.97 -7.81 -14.01
N ARG A 87 7.48 -7.22 -12.90
CA ARG A 87 8.35 -6.48 -11.98
C ARG A 87 9.18 -7.43 -11.14
N ASN A 88 10.43 -7.04 -10.88
CA ASN A 88 11.34 -7.83 -10.07
C ASN A 88 10.81 -8.04 -8.64
N PRO A 89 10.85 -9.26 -8.08
CA PRO A 89 10.35 -9.56 -6.74
C PRO A 89 10.96 -8.72 -5.61
N ASN A 90 12.23 -8.30 -5.71
CA ASN A 90 12.85 -7.39 -4.75
C ASN A 90 12.24 -5.99 -4.84
N THR A 91 12.01 -5.50 -6.05
CA THR A 91 11.34 -4.22 -6.27
C THR A 91 9.93 -4.26 -5.69
N ILE A 92 9.18 -5.35 -5.88
CA ILE A 92 7.83 -5.50 -5.32
C ILE A 92 7.88 -5.43 -3.78
N ARG A 93 8.79 -6.17 -3.13
CA ARG A 93 8.94 -6.14 -1.65
C ARG A 93 9.31 -4.75 -1.13
N VAL A 94 10.25 -4.06 -1.75
CA VAL A 94 10.65 -2.70 -1.36
C VAL A 94 9.49 -1.72 -1.56
N THR A 95 8.76 -1.86 -2.66
CA THR A 95 7.59 -1.02 -2.96
C THR A 95 6.49 -1.27 -1.93
N PHE A 96 6.20 -2.53 -1.60
CA PHE A 96 5.24 -2.92 -0.58
C PHE A 96 5.58 -2.33 0.80
N SER A 97 6.85 -2.39 1.21
CA SER A 97 7.30 -1.80 2.48
C SER A 97 7.01 -0.30 2.56
N ASN A 98 7.20 0.42 1.44
CA ASN A 98 6.89 1.85 1.36
C ASN A 98 5.38 2.11 1.28
N LEU A 99 4.63 1.27 0.56
CA LEU A 99 3.17 1.34 0.50
C LEU A 99 2.54 1.14 1.89
N ARG A 100 3.05 0.18 2.67
CA ARG A 100 2.62 -0.04 4.06
C ARG A 100 2.78 1.21 4.93
N LYS A 101 3.87 1.97 4.75
CA LYS A 101 4.07 3.24 5.48
C LYS A 101 3.05 4.29 5.08
N TYR A 102 2.64 4.31 3.81
CA TYR A 102 1.56 5.17 3.33
C TYR A 102 0.22 4.77 3.96
N PHE A 103 -0.17 3.50 3.90
CA PHE A 103 -1.40 3.03 4.54
C PHE A 103 -1.44 3.30 6.03
N PHE A 104 -0.33 3.07 6.74
CA PHE A 104 -0.24 3.38 8.16
C PHE A 104 -0.49 4.87 8.43
N TYR A 105 0.07 5.76 7.61
CA TYR A 105 -0.21 7.18 7.69
C TYR A 105 -1.68 7.50 7.45
N ARG A 106 -2.30 6.87 6.44
CA ARG A 106 -3.74 6.97 6.15
C ARG A 106 -4.63 6.39 7.24
N GLY A 107 -4.08 5.65 8.21
CA GLY A 107 -4.81 5.05 9.35
C GLY A 107 -5.14 3.56 9.19
N ILE A 108 -4.72 2.95 8.08
CA ILE A 108 -4.84 1.51 7.84
C ILE A 108 -3.57 0.82 8.35
N LYS A 109 -3.73 -0.04 9.36
CA LYS A 109 -2.61 -0.76 9.98
C LYS A 109 -2.58 -2.20 9.47
N THR A 110 -1.39 -2.69 9.18
CA THR A 110 -1.13 -4.12 8.93
C THR A 110 -0.16 -4.64 9.97
N ASN A 111 -0.35 -5.88 10.41
CA ASN A 111 0.53 -6.54 11.37
C ASN A 111 1.55 -7.45 10.63
N VAL A 112 2.67 -7.78 11.27
CA VAL A 112 3.75 -8.55 10.61
C VAL A 112 3.41 -10.03 10.47
N GLN A 113 2.65 -10.58 11.41
CA GLN A 113 2.24 -11.99 11.41
C GLN A 113 1.30 -12.26 10.23
N ASP A 114 0.24 -11.46 10.09
CA ASP A 114 -0.72 -11.50 8.99
C ASP A 114 -0.04 -11.30 7.64
N ILE A 115 0.93 -10.39 7.53
CA ILE A 115 1.70 -10.23 6.29
C ILE A 115 2.37 -11.56 5.90
N GLY A 116 2.93 -12.29 6.87
CA GLY A 116 3.52 -13.60 6.62
C GLY A 116 2.47 -14.67 6.29
N GLU A 117 1.32 -14.61 6.96
CA GLU A 117 0.26 -15.61 6.82
C GLU A 117 -0.52 -15.47 5.52
N PHE A 118 -0.94 -14.25 5.18
CA PHE A 118 -1.85 -13.96 4.07
C PHE A 118 -1.15 -13.55 2.78
N LEU A 119 0.04 -12.92 2.85
CA LEU A 119 0.71 -12.42 1.65
C LEU A 119 1.74 -13.42 1.12
N ARG A 120 1.77 -13.55 -0.21
CA ARG A 120 2.70 -14.41 -0.95
C ARG A 120 3.43 -13.57 -1.97
N PHE A 121 4.75 -13.50 -1.82
CA PHE A 121 5.65 -12.83 -2.76
C PHE A 121 6.46 -13.89 -3.52
N SER A 122 6.60 -13.72 -4.83
CA SER A 122 7.46 -14.58 -5.65
C SER A 122 8.87 -14.72 -5.10
N LYS A 123 9.46 -15.91 -5.31
CA LYS A 123 10.85 -16.18 -4.94
C LYS A 123 11.77 -15.24 -5.72
N ILE A 124 12.81 -14.76 -5.04
CA ILE A 124 13.86 -13.97 -5.67
C ILE A 124 14.71 -14.96 -6.48
N PRO A 125 14.85 -14.80 -7.81
CA PRO A 125 15.80 -15.60 -8.58
C PRO A 125 17.19 -15.40 -7.96
N LYS A 126 17.89 -16.49 -7.62
CA LYS A 126 19.30 -16.39 -7.23
C LYS A 126 20.08 -16.01 -8.48
N GLU A 127 20.80 -14.89 -8.45
CA GLU A 127 21.79 -14.60 -9.48
C GLU A 127 22.84 -15.71 -9.44
N GLU A 128 22.99 -16.46 -10.53
CA GLU A 128 24.16 -17.30 -10.74
C GLU A 128 25.36 -16.35 -10.84
N LYS A 129 26.27 -16.43 -9.87
CA LYS A 129 27.55 -15.71 -9.96
C LYS A 129 28.32 -16.28 -11.15
N HIS A 130 28.50 -15.48 -12.19
CA HIS A 130 29.48 -15.72 -13.25
C HIS A 130 30.87 -15.24 -12.80
#